data_AF-A0A951Z2H3-F1
#
_entry.id   AF-A0A951Z2H3-F1
#
_cell.length_a   1.000
_cell.length_b   1.000
_cell.length_c   1.000
_cell.angle_alpha   90.00
_cell.angle_beta   90.00
_cell.angle_gamma   90.00
#
_symmetry.space_group_name_H-M   'P 1'
#
loop_
_entity.id
_entity.type
_entity.pdbx_description
1 polymer ?
#
loop_
_entity_poly.entity_id
_entity_poly.type
_entity_poly.pdbx_seq_one_letter_code
_entity_poly.pdbx_strand_id
1 'polypeptide(L)'
;MFAVAGGIVAGVYAPLLIQRLFDLLPAGTQPGTEKLNAQNPFTITASSLFGVIAGAGLGNLLLRTAHRVASRWDSMSAGDKLNLFIGVFAGLLISLPFTTLLSASLSGIFVLVVTLLLTLGLAALAVYALQSMGDVLPWNRGRAGKRSGIKVLDTNIIIDGRIYEIVRTGFIEGPMYVPGFVLEELQYIADSADANRRQRGRRGLDVLRRLQEDFNLEVRIHDRLIAGNKDEVDSRLVRLAKALGADIVTNDWNLNNVAKLEGVSVLNVNDLAVAMRPNILPQENLTITVAREGNQAGQGVGYLEDGTMVVVENGRAHLGETLDVVVTQLIQTERGRMVFAKLENGAPPRG
;
A
#
# COMPACT_ATOMS: atom_id res chain seq x y z
N MET A 1 -37.19 14.94 14.32
CA MET A 1 -37.54 13.89 15.30
C MET A 1 -36.82 14.04 16.64
N PHE A 2 -35.48 14.05 16.72
CA PHE A 2 -34.75 14.12 18.00
C PHE A 2 -35.04 15.36 18.86
N ALA A 3 -35.22 16.54 18.25
CA ALA A 3 -35.63 17.75 18.97
C ALA A 3 -37.04 17.63 19.60
N VAL A 4 -37.99 17.07 18.84
CA VAL A 4 -39.37 16.87 19.31
C VAL A 4 -39.42 15.80 20.41
N ALA A 5 -38.70 14.69 20.22
CA ALA A 5 -38.58 13.63 21.23
C ALA A 5 -37.88 14.12 22.51
N GLY A 6 -36.81 14.91 22.39
CA GLY A 6 -36.12 15.53 23.52
C GLY A 6 -37.02 16.50 24.29
N GLY A 7 -37.83 17.28 23.60
CA GLY A 7 -38.85 18.15 24.20
C GLY A 7 -39.91 17.38 24.99
N ILE A 8 -40.44 16.30 24.41
CA ILE A 8 -41.45 15.45 25.07
C ILE A 8 -40.87 14.73 26.29
N VAL A 9 -39.68 14.13 26.17
CA VAL A 9 -39.03 13.40 27.27
C VAL A 9 -38.66 14.36 28.41
N ALA A 10 -38.09 15.53 28.11
CA ALA A 10 -37.75 16.50 29.15
C ALA A 10 -39.00 17.10 29.80
N GLY A 11 -40.04 17.43 29.02
CA GLY A 11 -41.28 17.98 29.55
C GLY A 11 -42.05 17.02 30.46
N VAL A 12 -41.97 15.71 30.20
CA VAL A 12 -42.68 14.68 31.01
C VAL A 12 -41.85 14.20 32.20
N TYR A 13 -40.55 13.95 32.00
CA TYR A 13 -39.73 13.31 33.04
C TYR A 13 -38.94 14.30 33.90
N ALA A 14 -38.61 15.51 33.43
CA ALA A 14 -37.88 16.48 34.25
C ALA A 14 -38.67 16.95 35.48
N PRO A 15 -40.00 17.21 35.42
CA PRO A 15 -40.76 17.59 36.60
C PRO A 15 -40.77 16.48 37.68
N LEU A 16 -40.87 15.22 37.24
CA LEU A 16 -40.83 14.03 38.09
C LEU A 16 -39.46 13.83 38.76
N LEU A 17 -38.39 14.13 38.04
CA LEU A 17 -37.01 14.02 38.52
C LEU A 17 -36.67 15.15 39.51
N ILE A 18 -37.13 16.38 39.22
CA ILE A 18 -37.02 17.53 40.12
C ILE A 18 -37.78 17.26 41.43
N GLN A 19 -38.99 16.70 41.35
CA GLN A 19 -39.78 16.36 42.55
C GLN A 19 -39.08 15.31 43.42
N ARG A 20 -38.56 14.22 42.82
CA ARG A 20 -37.77 13.22 43.57
C ARG A 20 -36.47 13.78 44.16
N LEU A 21 -35.85 14.77 43.50
CA LEU A 21 -34.65 15.43 44.01
C LEU A 21 -34.98 16.31 45.23
N PHE A 22 -36.14 16.98 45.22
CA PHE A 22 -36.64 17.75 46.36
C PHE A 22 -37.07 16.88 47.53
N ASP A 23 -37.64 15.71 47.28
CA ASP A 23 -38.01 14.74 48.33
C ASP A 23 -36.78 14.15 49.07
N LEU A 24 -35.59 14.25 48.48
CA LEU A 24 -34.32 13.83 49.07
C LEU A 24 -33.62 14.93 49.90
N LEU A 25 -34.13 16.17 49.89
CA LEU A 25 -33.58 17.28 50.68
C LEU A 25 -34.13 17.27 52.12
N PRO A 26 -33.30 17.52 53.16
CA PRO A 26 -33.76 17.59 54.54
C PRO A 26 -34.85 18.66 54.73
N ALA A 27 -35.85 18.37 55.56
CA ALA A 27 -37.07 19.19 55.72
C ALA A 27 -36.85 20.67 56.09
N GLY A 28 -35.64 21.08 56.50
CA GLY A 28 -35.29 22.47 56.84
C GLY A 28 -34.75 23.33 55.69
N THR A 29 -34.50 22.76 54.50
CA THR A 29 -34.00 23.49 53.33
C THR A 29 -34.99 23.48 52.16
N GLN A 30 -36.28 23.25 52.42
CA GLN A 30 -37.33 23.36 51.42
C GLN A 30 -37.71 24.84 51.23
N PRO A 31 -37.36 25.50 50.11
CA PRO A 31 -37.83 26.85 49.83
C PRO A 31 -39.34 26.79 49.55
N GLY A 32 -40.07 27.86 49.93
CA GLY A 32 -41.53 27.96 49.85
C GLY A 32 -42.15 27.28 48.62
N THR A 33 -42.86 26.19 48.86
CA THR A 33 -43.24 25.14 47.91
C THR A 33 -44.37 25.52 46.93
N GLU A 34 -44.85 26.76 46.92
CA GLU A 34 -45.90 27.20 45.98
C GLU A 34 -45.39 27.52 44.56
N LYS A 35 -44.10 27.88 44.38
CA LYS A 35 -43.62 28.41 43.08
C LYS A 35 -42.92 27.40 42.17
N LEU A 36 -42.58 26.21 42.66
CA LEU A 36 -41.97 25.12 41.89
C LEU A 36 -42.83 23.85 41.98
N ASN A 37 -44.14 23.99 41.75
CA ASN A 37 -44.98 22.83 41.55
C ASN A 37 -44.56 22.14 40.23
N ALA A 38 -44.34 20.82 40.28
CA ALA A 38 -43.99 20.01 39.10
C ALA A 38 -45.07 20.10 37.99
N GLN A 39 -46.28 20.56 38.34
CA GLN A 39 -47.39 20.81 37.42
C GLN A 39 -47.52 22.27 36.95
N ASN A 40 -46.62 23.17 37.34
CA ASN A 40 -46.68 24.56 36.89
C ASN A 40 -46.46 24.63 35.36
N PRO A 41 -47.34 25.30 34.59
CA PRO A 41 -47.19 25.41 33.14
C PRO A 41 -45.84 26.01 32.73
N PHE A 42 -45.29 26.91 33.55
CA PHE A 42 -43.99 27.53 33.33
C PHE A 42 -42.81 26.55 33.46
N THR A 43 -42.81 25.64 34.44
CA THR A 43 -41.72 24.65 34.62
C THR A 43 -41.78 23.58 33.52
N ILE A 44 -42.97 23.16 33.11
CA ILE A 44 -43.17 22.25 31.98
C ILE A 44 -42.73 22.90 30.67
N THR A 45 -43.08 24.17 30.43
CA THR A 45 -42.69 24.88 29.20
C THR A 45 -41.18 25.11 29.14
N ALA A 46 -40.56 25.52 30.26
CA ALA A 46 -39.12 25.74 30.33
C ALA A 46 -38.31 24.44 30.14
N SER A 47 -38.72 23.34 30.79
CA SER A 47 -38.08 22.02 30.62
C SER A 47 -38.30 21.43 29.23
N SER A 48 -39.49 21.64 28.65
CA SER A 48 -39.77 21.24 27.26
C SER A 48 -38.88 22.01 26.27
N LEU A 49 -38.75 23.33 26.43
CA LEU A 49 -37.88 24.15 25.56
C LEU A 49 -36.41 23.74 25.67
N PHE A 50 -35.93 23.50 26.90
CA PHE A 50 -34.58 22.98 27.13
C PHE A 50 -34.39 21.59 26.49
N GLY A 51 -35.38 20.70 26.61
CA GLY A 51 -35.39 19.39 25.96
C GLY A 51 -35.35 19.46 24.44
N VAL A 52 -36.03 20.44 23.84
CA VAL A 52 -35.97 20.67 22.38
C VAL A 52 -34.57 21.09 21.95
N ILE A 53 -33.95 22.03 22.67
CA ILE A 53 -32.59 22.52 22.37
C ILE A 53 -31.56 21.40 22.58
N ALA A 54 -31.61 20.70 23.71
CA ALA A 54 -30.73 19.58 24.00
C ALA A 54 -30.92 18.42 23.01
N GLY A 55 -32.17 18.10 22.66
CA GLY A 55 -32.51 17.09 21.67
C GLY A 55 -32.07 17.45 20.25
N ALA A 56 -32.16 18.73 19.86
CA ALA A 56 -31.63 19.23 18.60
C ALA A 56 -30.09 19.14 18.56
N GLY A 57 -29.42 19.53 19.64
CA GLY A 57 -27.96 19.45 19.78
C GLY A 57 -27.44 18.01 19.74
N LEU A 58 -28.04 17.12 20.54
CA LEU A 58 -27.73 15.69 20.54
C LEU A 58 -28.05 15.04 19.19
N GLY A 59 -29.18 15.39 18.58
CA GLY A 59 -29.56 14.89 17.25
C GLY A 59 -28.54 15.28 16.19
N ASN A 60 -28.09 16.53 16.16
CA ASN A 60 -27.05 16.99 15.24
C ASN A 60 -25.70 16.28 15.51
N LEU A 61 -25.32 16.11 16.78
CA LEU A 61 -24.12 15.36 17.15
C LEU A 61 -24.18 13.91 16.66
N LEU A 62 -25.31 13.22 16.90
CA LEU A 62 -25.55 11.84 16.46
C LEU A 62 -25.53 11.72 14.95
N LEU A 63 -26.14 12.66 14.21
CA LEU A 63 -26.09 12.65 12.76
C LEU A 63 -24.66 12.84 12.24
N ARG A 64 -23.88 13.74 12.86
CA ARG A 64 -22.46 13.95 12.50
C ARG A 64 -21.59 12.76 12.85
N THR A 65 -21.82 12.08 13.97
CA THR A 65 -21.08 10.87 14.32
C THR A 65 -21.51 9.70 13.44
N ALA A 66 -22.81 9.52 13.20
CA ALA A 66 -23.35 8.51 12.30
C ALA A 66 -22.80 8.67 10.89
N HIS A 67 -22.75 9.90 10.36
CA HIS A 67 -22.17 10.14 9.04
C HIS A 67 -20.66 9.84 9.00
N ARG A 68 -19.91 10.20 10.06
CA ARG A 68 -18.49 9.83 10.20
C ARG A 68 -18.26 8.32 10.31
N VAL A 69 -19.16 7.61 10.99
CA VAL A 69 -19.08 6.15 11.13
C VAL A 69 -19.47 5.48 9.83
N ALA A 70 -20.52 5.96 9.15
CA ALA A 70 -20.98 5.44 7.87
C ALA A 70 -19.93 5.61 6.77
N SER A 71 -19.31 6.79 6.66
CA SER A 71 -18.24 7.02 5.68
C SER A 71 -17.01 6.15 5.97
N ARG A 72 -16.66 5.95 7.25
CA ARG A 72 -15.62 4.98 7.64
C ARG A 72 -16.02 3.55 7.27
N TRP A 73 -17.25 3.15 7.56
CA TRP A 73 -17.77 1.81 7.25
C TRP A 73 -17.70 1.49 5.75
N ASP A 74 -18.04 2.43 4.88
CA ASP A 74 -17.98 2.23 3.44
C ASP A 74 -16.53 2.06 2.95
N SER A 75 -15.60 2.80 3.56
CA SER A 75 -14.16 2.67 3.26
C SER A 75 -13.48 1.45 3.88
N MET A 76 -14.13 0.76 4.83
CA MET A 76 -13.54 -0.36 5.55
C MET A 76 -13.53 -1.64 4.70
N SER A 77 -12.40 -2.34 4.73
CA SER A 77 -12.28 -3.67 4.15
C SER A 77 -13.19 -4.68 4.88
N ALA A 78 -13.51 -5.81 4.22
CA ALA A 78 -14.29 -6.88 4.84
C ALA A 78 -13.61 -7.43 6.12
N GLY A 79 -12.27 -7.47 6.16
CA GLY A 79 -11.50 -7.87 7.34
C GLY A 79 -11.61 -6.88 8.49
N ASP A 80 -11.56 -5.57 8.22
CA ASP A 80 -11.71 -4.55 9.26
C ASP A 80 -13.14 -4.54 9.84
N LYS A 81 -14.16 -4.80 9.01
CA LYS A 81 -15.55 -4.99 9.45
C LYS A 81 -15.69 -6.23 10.34
N LEU A 82 -15.03 -7.33 9.96
CA LEU A 82 -15.01 -8.56 10.75
C LEU A 82 -14.29 -8.37 12.10
N ASN A 83 -13.16 -7.64 12.12
CA ASN A 83 -12.45 -7.30 13.36
C ASN A 83 -13.31 -6.45 14.30
N LEU A 84 -14.03 -5.47 13.76
CA LEU A 84 -14.98 -4.66 14.54
C LEU A 84 -16.09 -5.54 15.12
N PHE A 85 -16.66 -6.44 14.32
CA PHE A 85 -17.72 -7.35 14.75
C PHE A 85 -17.23 -8.30 15.86
N ILE A 86 -16.09 -8.97 15.66
CA ILE A 86 -15.50 -9.89 16.64
C ILE A 86 -15.11 -9.13 17.91
N GLY A 87 -14.53 -7.93 17.79
CA GLY A 87 -14.13 -7.13 18.95
C GLY A 87 -15.31 -6.68 19.81
N VAL A 88 -16.38 -6.20 19.18
CA VAL A 88 -17.62 -5.84 19.90
C VAL A 88 -18.23 -7.07 20.56
N PHE A 89 -18.29 -8.20 19.85
CA PHE A 89 -18.83 -9.45 20.38
C PHE A 89 -18.01 -9.98 21.56
N ALA A 90 -16.68 -10.00 21.43
CA ALA A 90 -15.77 -10.43 22.49
C ALA A 90 -15.87 -9.50 23.71
N GLY A 91 -15.90 -8.18 23.51
CA GLY A 91 -16.07 -7.22 24.60
C GLY A 91 -17.39 -7.38 25.35
N LEU A 92 -18.47 -7.68 24.62
CA LEU A 92 -19.77 -7.98 25.22
C LEU A 92 -19.70 -9.26 26.05
N LEU A 93 -19.12 -10.34 25.53
CA LEU A 93 -18.95 -11.59 26.26
C LEU A 93 -18.09 -11.42 27.52
N ILE A 94 -16.98 -10.69 27.42
CA ILE A 94 -16.07 -10.41 28.54
C ILE A 94 -16.79 -9.57 29.61
N SER A 95 -17.71 -8.69 29.21
CA SER A 95 -18.44 -7.83 30.15
C SER A 95 -19.47 -8.57 31.02
N LEU A 96 -20.00 -9.72 30.57
CA LEU A 96 -21.06 -10.48 31.26
C LEU A 96 -20.75 -10.78 32.75
N PRO A 97 -19.61 -11.38 33.12
CA PRO A 97 -19.29 -11.65 34.53
C PRO A 97 -19.14 -10.36 35.37
N PHE A 98 -18.71 -9.25 34.76
CA PHE A 98 -18.63 -7.97 35.45
C PHE A 98 -20.01 -7.39 35.70
N THR A 99 -20.96 -7.56 34.78
CA THR A 99 -22.33 -7.06 34.97
C THR A 99 -23.00 -7.70 36.20
N THR A 100 -22.81 -9.01 36.39
CA THR A 100 -23.34 -9.73 37.55
C THR A 100 -22.69 -9.27 38.85
N LEU A 101 -21.37 -9.08 38.85
CA LEU A 101 -20.63 -8.57 40.01
C LEU A 101 -21.06 -7.14 40.37
N LEU A 102 -21.23 -6.28 39.36
CA LEU A 102 -21.58 -4.87 39.56
C LEU A 102 -23.01 -4.71 40.07
N SER A 103 -23.93 -5.55 39.59
CA SER A 103 -25.32 -5.60 40.04
C SER A 103 -25.49 -6.05 41.49
N ALA A 104 -24.48 -6.71 42.07
CA ALA A 104 -24.48 -7.08 43.48
C ALA A 104 -24.06 -5.92 44.40
N SER A 105 -23.24 -4.98 43.90
CA SER A 105 -22.65 -3.90 44.69
C SER A 105 -23.34 -2.54 44.52
N LEU A 106 -24.00 -2.32 43.38
CA LEU A 106 -24.69 -1.08 43.04
C LEU A 106 -26.19 -1.36 42.84
N SER A 107 -27.04 -0.34 42.98
CA SER A 107 -28.48 -0.44 42.69
C SER A 107 -29.00 0.74 41.89
N GLY A 108 -30.15 0.54 41.23
CA GLY A 108 -30.84 1.58 40.47
C GLY A 108 -30.08 2.05 39.21
N ILE A 109 -30.20 3.34 38.89
CA ILE A 109 -29.70 3.89 37.63
C ILE A 109 -28.17 3.83 37.49
N PHE A 110 -27.45 3.79 38.63
CA PHE A 110 -25.99 3.71 38.65
C PHE A 110 -25.46 2.39 38.12
N VAL A 111 -26.14 1.26 38.38
CA VAL A 111 -25.78 -0.05 37.80
C VAL A 111 -25.83 0.02 36.29
N LEU A 112 -26.90 0.60 35.74
CA LEU A 112 -27.13 0.69 34.30
C LEU A 112 -26.07 1.57 33.64
N VAL A 113 -25.77 2.74 34.22
CA VAL A 113 -24.77 3.66 33.67
C VAL A 113 -23.37 3.04 33.72
N VAL A 114 -22.95 2.47 34.85
CA VAL A 114 -21.60 1.91 34.99
C VAL A 114 -21.43 0.65 34.15
N THR A 115 -22.45 -0.19 34.05
CA THR A 115 -22.44 -1.38 33.17
C THR A 115 -22.34 -0.98 31.70
N LEU A 116 -23.08 0.04 31.28
CA LEU A 116 -23.01 0.55 29.90
C LEU A 116 -21.61 1.10 29.58
N LEU A 117 -21.01 1.86 30.49
CA LEU A 117 -19.66 2.40 30.28
C LEU A 117 -18.61 1.29 30.24
N LEU A 118 -18.71 0.29 31.12
CA LEU A 118 -17.78 -0.83 31.17
C LEU A 118 -17.87 -1.72 29.92
N THR A 119 -19.08 -2.03 29.47
CA THR A 119 -19.32 -2.81 28.23
C THR A 119 -18.76 -2.09 27.00
N LEU A 120 -19.00 -0.79 26.86
CA LEU A 120 -18.43 0.04 25.79
C LEU A 120 -16.90 0.11 25.86
N GLY A 121 -16.33 0.26 27.06
CA GLY A 121 -14.88 0.30 27.27
C GLY A 121 -14.19 -1.01 26.89
N LEU A 122 -14.75 -2.15 27.32
CA LEU A 122 -14.23 -3.47 27.00
C LEU A 122 -14.37 -3.80 25.50
N ALA A 123 -15.48 -3.43 24.87
CA ALA A 123 -15.66 -3.56 23.43
C ALA A 123 -14.62 -2.73 22.65
N ALA A 124 -14.40 -1.47 23.05
CA ALA A 124 -13.38 -0.63 22.43
C ALA A 124 -11.97 -1.21 22.58
N LEU A 125 -11.64 -1.74 23.77
CA LEU A 125 -10.35 -2.37 24.04
C LEU A 125 -10.16 -3.65 23.21
N ALA A 126 -11.18 -4.49 23.11
CA ALA A 126 -11.14 -5.72 22.32
C ALA A 126 -10.98 -5.43 20.82
N VAL A 127 -11.68 -4.42 20.30
CA VAL A 127 -11.51 -3.95 18.92
C VAL A 127 -10.08 -3.43 18.69
N TYR A 128 -9.54 -2.62 19.61
CA TYR A 128 -8.18 -2.11 19.51
C TYR A 128 -7.13 -3.24 19.50
N ALA A 129 -7.30 -4.25 20.37
CA ALA A 129 -6.42 -5.41 20.42
C ALA A 129 -6.46 -6.25 19.12
N LEU A 130 -7.64 -6.43 18.53
CA LEU A 130 -7.77 -7.14 17.25
C LEU A 130 -7.18 -6.35 16.08
N GLN A 131 -7.30 -5.03 16.10
CA GLN A 131 -6.70 -4.17 15.09
C GLN A 131 -5.17 -4.17 15.17
N SER A 132 -4.59 -4.17 16.38
CA SER A 132 -3.13 -4.21 16.56
C SER A 132 -2.52 -5.55 16.15
N MET A 133 -3.29 -6.64 16.22
CA MET A 133 -2.88 -7.98 15.76
C MET A 133 -3.29 -8.26 14.31
N GLY A 134 -3.65 -7.24 13.55
CA GLY A 134 -4.28 -7.35 12.23
C GLY A 134 -3.54 -8.24 11.23
N ASP A 135 -2.20 -8.27 11.26
CA ASP A 135 -1.37 -9.03 10.31
C ASP A 135 -1.26 -10.53 10.65
N VAL A 136 -1.57 -10.92 11.89
CA VAL A 136 -1.47 -12.30 12.37
C VAL A 136 -2.76 -13.09 12.11
N LEU A 137 -3.90 -12.38 12.04
CA LEU A 137 -5.24 -12.97 11.97
C LEU A 137 -5.50 -13.67 10.62
N PRO A 138 -6.03 -14.90 10.62
CA PRO A 138 -6.14 -15.73 9.42
C PRO A 138 -7.07 -15.14 8.35
N TRP A 139 -8.10 -14.41 8.74
CA TRP A 139 -9.00 -13.70 7.82
C TRP A 139 -8.42 -12.40 7.24
N ASN A 140 -7.31 -11.91 7.80
CA ASN A 140 -6.55 -10.78 7.28
C ASN A 140 -5.32 -11.20 6.46
N ARG A 141 -4.97 -12.50 6.44
CA ARG A 141 -3.83 -13.02 5.64
C ARG A 141 -3.97 -12.81 4.13
N GLY A 142 -5.16 -12.43 3.63
CA GLY A 142 -5.39 -12.01 2.25
C GLY A 142 -5.05 -10.53 1.95
N ARG A 143 -4.70 -9.72 2.95
CA ARG A 143 -4.32 -8.30 2.75
C ARG A 143 -2.98 -8.17 2.02
N ALA A 144 -2.12 -9.18 2.13
CA ALA A 144 -0.91 -9.33 1.30
C ALA A 144 -1.23 -9.74 -0.17
N GLY A 145 -2.49 -9.98 -0.52
CA GLY A 145 -2.88 -10.64 -1.78
C GLY A 145 -3.73 -9.83 -2.75
N LYS A 146 -4.37 -8.72 -2.35
CA LYS A 146 -4.97 -7.80 -3.32
C LYS A 146 -3.90 -6.82 -3.78
N ARG A 147 -3.02 -7.31 -4.66
CA ARG A 147 -2.21 -6.42 -5.51
C ARG A 147 -3.17 -5.43 -6.15
N SER A 148 -2.97 -4.15 -5.90
CA SER A 148 -3.76 -3.09 -6.54
C SER A 148 -3.54 -3.06 -8.05
N GLY A 149 -2.53 -3.79 -8.54
CA GLY A 149 -2.06 -3.72 -9.92
C GLY A 149 -1.22 -2.48 -10.17
N ILE A 150 -1.16 -1.54 -9.22
CA ILE A 150 -0.41 -0.29 -9.34
C ILE A 150 1.09 -0.59 -9.45
N LYS A 151 1.76 0.13 -10.35
CA LYS A 151 3.20 0.07 -10.59
C LYS A 151 3.84 1.38 -10.19
N VAL A 152 4.59 1.39 -9.08
CA VAL A 152 5.29 2.57 -8.60
C VAL A 152 6.64 2.68 -9.30
N LEU A 153 6.89 3.80 -9.97
CA LEU A 153 8.14 4.03 -10.71
C LEU A 153 9.16 4.78 -9.86
N ASP A 154 10.41 4.33 -9.93
CA ASP A 154 11.59 4.95 -9.32
C ASP A 154 12.28 5.96 -10.28
N THR A 155 13.01 6.94 -9.73
CA THR A 155 13.78 7.96 -10.47
C THR A 155 14.72 7.33 -11.49
N ASN A 156 15.45 6.29 -11.07
CA ASN A 156 16.49 5.67 -11.91
C ASN A 156 15.93 4.99 -13.15
N ILE A 157 14.76 4.33 -13.04
CA ILE A 157 14.16 3.66 -14.19
C ILE A 157 13.54 4.66 -15.18
N ILE A 158 13.05 5.79 -14.68
CA ILE A 158 12.51 6.89 -15.51
C ILE A 158 13.65 7.53 -16.32
N ILE A 159 14.81 7.79 -15.70
CA ILE A 159 15.98 8.37 -16.39
C ILE A 159 16.54 7.42 -17.45
N ASP A 160 16.59 6.11 -17.17
CA ASP A 160 17.02 5.09 -18.13
C ASP A 160 16.13 5.11 -19.39
N GLY A 161 14.82 5.19 -19.19
CA GLY A 161 13.84 5.43 -20.25
C GLY A 161 13.37 4.17 -20.99
N ARG A 162 14.03 3.00 -20.81
CA ARG A 162 13.56 1.73 -21.40
C ARG A 162 12.16 1.33 -20.92
N ILE A 163 11.73 1.85 -19.77
CA ILE A 163 10.39 1.60 -19.24
C ILE A 163 9.27 1.97 -20.22
N TYR A 164 9.44 3.04 -20.99
CA TYR A 164 8.44 3.44 -21.99
C TYR A 164 8.21 2.34 -23.03
N GLU A 165 9.29 1.81 -23.60
CA GLU A 165 9.24 0.74 -24.60
C GLU A 165 8.68 -0.57 -24.00
N ILE A 166 9.05 -0.89 -22.76
CA ILE A 166 8.56 -2.08 -22.05
C ILE A 166 7.05 -1.99 -21.78
N VAL A 167 6.55 -0.82 -21.38
CA VAL A 167 5.11 -0.61 -21.19
C VAL A 167 4.38 -0.64 -22.54
N ARG A 168 4.94 0.00 -23.58
CA ARG A 168 4.35 0.02 -24.94
C ARG A 168 4.20 -1.38 -25.55
N THR A 169 5.10 -2.31 -25.23
CA THR A 169 5.01 -3.70 -25.70
C THR A 169 3.96 -4.54 -24.95
N GLY A 170 3.37 -4.02 -23.88
CA GLY A 170 2.35 -4.72 -23.08
C GLY A 170 2.92 -5.65 -22.01
N PHE A 171 4.24 -5.67 -21.78
CA PHE A 171 4.86 -6.49 -20.74
C PHE A 171 4.56 -6.00 -19.31
N ILE A 172 4.29 -4.70 -19.16
CA ILE A 172 3.89 -4.10 -17.88
C ILE A 172 2.49 -3.52 -18.04
N GLU A 173 1.53 -4.14 -17.36
CA GLU A 173 0.14 -3.74 -17.34
C GLU A 173 -0.26 -3.09 -16.01
N GLY A 174 -1.38 -2.36 -16.03
CA GLY A 174 -2.00 -1.74 -14.87
C GLY A 174 -1.70 -0.25 -14.72
N PRO A 175 -2.35 0.42 -13.76
CA PRO A 175 -2.11 1.83 -13.48
C PRO A 175 -0.67 2.04 -13.01
N MET A 176 -0.01 3.06 -13.54
CA MET A 176 1.33 3.45 -13.08
C MET A 176 1.22 4.66 -12.15
N TYR A 177 2.14 4.75 -11.19
CA TYR A 177 2.19 5.85 -10.23
C TYR A 177 3.62 6.38 -10.08
N VAL A 178 3.77 7.69 -10.17
CA VAL A 178 5.03 8.39 -9.83
C VAL A 178 4.82 9.23 -8.56
N PRO A 179 5.56 8.94 -7.48
CA PRO A 179 5.50 9.74 -6.25
C PRO A 179 6.01 11.17 -6.46
N GLY A 180 5.49 12.12 -5.69
CA GLY A 180 5.91 13.53 -5.81
C GLY A 180 7.39 13.75 -5.53
N PHE A 181 7.96 13.02 -4.57
CA PHE A 181 9.39 13.11 -4.24
C PHE A 181 10.30 12.60 -5.37
N VAL A 182 9.85 11.62 -6.16
CA VAL A 182 10.58 11.15 -7.37
C VAL A 182 10.57 12.23 -8.44
N LEU A 183 9.43 12.90 -8.63
CA LEU A 183 9.33 14.03 -9.56
C LEU A 183 10.20 15.22 -9.12
N GLU A 184 10.22 15.53 -7.82
CA GLU A 184 11.10 16.56 -7.25
C GLU A 184 12.59 16.23 -7.46
N GLU A 185 12.98 14.97 -7.28
CA GLU A 185 14.34 14.51 -7.55
C GLU A 185 14.71 14.65 -9.03
N LEU A 186 13.82 14.26 -9.95
CA LEU A 186 14.01 14.44 -11.39
C LEU A 186 14.20 15.91 -11.77
N GLN A 187 13.40 16.81 -11.18
CA GLN A 187 13.52 18.25 -11.37
C GLN A 187 14.85 18.79 -10.84
N TYR A 188 15.23 18.38 -9.62
CA TYR A 188 16.51 18.75 -9.03
C TYR A 188 17.70 18.30 -9.88
N ILE A 189 17.65 17.09 -10.46
CA ILE A 189 18.67 16.59 -11.40
C ILE A 189 18.67 17.41 -12.70
N ALA A 190 17.49 17.78 -13.23
CA ALA A 190 17.34 18.57 -14.45
C ALA A 190 17.89 20.01 -14.33
N ASP A 191 17.93 20.55 -13.10
CA ASP A 191 18.43 21.88 -12.76
C ASP A 191 19.88 21.89 -12.24
N SER A 192 20.57 20.73 -12.26
CA SER A 192 21.94 20.60 -11.78
C SER A 192 22.94 21.55 -12.49
N ALA A 193 24.04 21.92 -11.84
CA ALA A 193 25.11 22.67 -12.51
C ALA A 193 25.85 21.83 -13.58
N ASP A 194 25.89 20.51 -13.37
CA ASP A 194 26.53 19.54 -14.25
C ASP A 194 25.67 19.28 -15.50
N ALA A 195 26.26 19.52 -16.68
CA ALA A 195 25.59 19.35 -17.97
C ALA A 195 25.08 17.92 -18.21
N ASN A 196 25.84 16.90 -17.82
CA ASN A 196 25.45 15.49 -18.01
C ASN A 196 24.28 15.13 -17.10
N ARG A 197 24.32 15.57 -15.83
CA ARG A 197 23.21 15.36 -14.89
C ARG A 197 21.95 16.07 -15.38
N ARG A 198 22.05 17.33 -15.82
CA ARG A 198 20.91 18.06 -16.40
C ARG A 198 20.29 17.35 -17.59
N GLN A 199 21.11 16.89 -18.53
CA GLN A 199 20.63 16.19 -19.73
C GLN A 199 19.86 14.91 -19.35
N ARG A 200 20.39 14.16 -18.37
CA ARG A 200 19.71 12.97 -17.83
C ARG A 200 18.39 13.30 -17.15
N GLY A 201 18.34 14.35 -16.33
CA GLY A 201 17.10 14.80 -15.69
C GLY A 201 16.03 15.23 -16.70
N ARG A 202 16.42 16.04 -17.69
CA ARG A 202 15.52 16.46 -18.79
C ARG A 202 14.98 15.26 -19.57
N ARG A 203 15.85 14.31 -19.91
CA ARG A 203 15.44 13.05 -20.55
C ARG A 203 14.42 12.29 -19.71
N GLY A 204 14.63 12.18 -18.40
CA GLY A 204 13.67 11.54 -17.49
C GLY A 204 12.31 12.25 -17.47
N LEU A 205 12.30 13.58 -17.43
CA LEU A 205 11.06 14.37 -17.51
C LEU A 205 10.34 14.20 -18.85
N ASP A 206 11.08 14.06 -19.95
CA ASP A 206 10.51 13.80 -21.28
C ASP A 206 9.90 12.40 -21.37
N VAL A 207 10.55 11.38 -20.80
CA VAL A 207 9.99 10.02 -20.68
C VAL A 207 8.72 10.03 -19.86
N LEU A 208 8.70 10.75 -18.73
CA LEU A 208 7.52 10.85 -17.87
C LEU A 208 6.34 11.52 -18.58
N ARG A 209 6.59 12.56 -19.38
CA ARG A 209 5.55 13.18 -20.22
C ARG A 209 4.96 12.21 -21.23
N ARG A 210 5.81 11.47 -21.97
CA ARG A 210 5.33 10.46 -22.93
C ARG A 210 4.54 9.36 -22.24
N LEU A 211 4.99 8.90 -21.08
CA LEU A 211 4.25 7.90 -20.29
C LEU A 211 2.88 8.42 -19.85
N GLN A 212 2.77 9.71 -19.54
CA GLN A 212 1.51 10.36 -19.14
C GLN A 212 0.55 10.59 -20.32
N GLU A 213 1.08 10.84 -21.52
CA GLU A 213 0.29 11.02 -22.75
C GLU A 213 -0.27 9.68 -23.26
N ASP A 214 0.55 8.63 -23.25
CA ASP A 214 0.23 7.35 -23.90
C ASP A 214 -0.41 6.32 -22.96
N PHE A 215 -0.23 6.44 -21.63
CA PHE A 215 -0.68 5.44 -20.66
C PHE A 215 -1.37 6.06 -19.44
N ASN A 216 -2.05 5.21 -18.66
CA ASN A 216 -2.69 5.62 -17.41
C ASN A 216 -1.65 5.78 -16.28
N LEU A 217 -0.90 6.87 -16.34
CA LEU A 217 0.10 7.28 -15.35
C LEU A 217 -0.45 8.38 -14.44
N GLU A 218 -0.56 8.09 -13.15
CA GLU A 218 -0.92 9.06 -12.12
C GLU A 218 0.33 9.66 -11.46
N VAL A 219 0.28 10.96 -11.18
CA VAL A 219 1.39 11.71 -10.56
C VAL A 219 0.85 12.48 -9.35
N ARG A 220 1.52 12.38 -8.20
CA ARG A 220 1.26 13.20 -6.97
C ARG A 220 -0.09 13.02 -6.25
N ILE A 221 -0.85 11.96 -6.52
CA ILE A 221 -2.18 11.75 -5.91
C ILE A 221 -2.10 11.15 -4.49
N HIS A 222 -1.06 10.37 -4.20
CA HIS A 222 -0.96 9.55 -2.97
C HIS A 222 0.11 10.01 -1.97
N ASP A 223 0.76 11.15 -2.18
CA ASP A 223 1.87 11.62 -1.33
C ASP A 223 1.45 11.88 0.13
N ARG A 224 0.16 12.09 0.39
CA ARG A 224 -0.42 12.28 1.73
C ARG A 224 -0.35 11.02 2.62
N LEU A 225 -0.07 9.85 2.05
CA LEU A 225 0.03 8.60 2.80
C LEU A 225 1.36 8.45 3.55
N ILE A 226 2.37 9.28 3.27
CA ILE A 226 3.68 9.22 3.93
C ILE A 226 3.82 10.42 4.87
N ALA A 227 3.68 10.17 6.17
CA ALA A 227 3.98 11.17 7.19
C ALA A 227 5.44 11.02 7.66
N GLY A 228 6.31 11.96 7.30
CA GLY A 228 7.68 12.04 7.82
C GLY A 228 8.74 12.34 6.76
N ASN A 229 9.38 13.52 6.86
CA ASN A 229 10.44 13.98 5.95
C ASN A 229 11.86 13.45 6.28
N LYS A 230 11.99 12.49 7.22
CA LYS A 230 13.30 12.02 7.70
C LYS A 230 13.75 10.67 7.13
N ASP A 231 12.89 10.00 6.39
CA ASP A 231 13.16 8.68 5.83
C ASP A 231 13.95 8.79 4.51
N GLU A 232 14.92 7.90 4.31
CA GLU A 232 15.65 7.75 3.04
C GLU A 232 14.66 7.50 1.88
N VAL A 233 14.97 8.00 0.67
CA VAL A 233 14.09 7.94 -0.52
C VAL A 233 13.58 6.50 -0.77
N ASP A 234 14.48 5.53 -0.70
CA ASP A 234 14.18 4.10 -0.91
C ASP A 234 13.19 3.57 0.10
N SER A 235 13.39 3.89 1.39
CA SER A 235 12.49 3.46 2.46
C SER A 235 11.09 4.07 2.33
N ARG A 236 11.00 5.33 1.85
CA ARG A 236 9.72 5.98 1.54
C ARG A 236 9.01 5.28 0.38
N LEU A 237 9.75 4.88 -0.65
CA LEU A 237 9.20 4.18 -1.82
C LEU A 237 8.65 2.79 -1.43
N VAL A 238 9.39 2.03 -0.61
CA VAL A 238 8.92 0.73 -0.08
C VAL A 238 7.68 0.88 0.79
N ARG A 239 7.66 1.84 1.72
CA ARG A 239 6.49 2.11 2.57
C ARG A 239 5.26 2.49 1.76
N LEU A 240 5.44 3.34 0.74
CA LEU A 240 4.36 3.74 -0.15
C LEU A 240 3.80 2.55 -0.93
N ALA A 241 4.67 1.74 -1.52
CA ALA A 241 4.26 0.57 -2.28
C ALA A 241 3.50 -0.43 -1.38
N LYS A 242 3.95 -0.63 -0.14
CA LYS A 242 3.26 -1.46 0.85
C LYS A 242 1.89 -0.91 1.23
N ALA A 243 1.78 0.40 1.44
CA ALA A 243 0.50 1.06 1.76
C ALA A 243 -0.51 0.99 0.60
N LEU A 244 -0.02 1.04 -0.65
CA LEU A 244 -0.84 0.96 -1.86
C LEU A 244 -1.08 -0.49 -2.34
N GLY A 245 -0.44 -1.49 -1.74
CA GLY A 245 -0.40 -2.86 -2.27
C GLY A 245 0.13 -2.92 -3.71
N ALA A 246 1.06 -2.03 -4.04
CA ALA A 246 1.62 -1.82 -5.37
C ALA A 246 2.95 -2.58 -5.56
N ASP A 247 3.31 -2.84 -6.81
CA ASP A 247 4.63 -3.38 -7.15
C ASP A 247 5.58 -2.22 -7.49
N ILE A 248 6.86 -2.34 -7.10
CA ILE A 248 7.90 -1.34 -7.42
C ILE A 248 8.55 -1.70 -8.75
N VAL A 249 8.69 -0.73 -9.65
CA VAL A 249 9.49 -0.87 -10.87
C VAL A 249 10.79 -0.10 -10.70
N THR A 250 11.91 -0.81 -10.74
CA THR A 250 13.24 -0.21 -10.57
C THR A 250 14.28 -0.95 -11.42
N ASN A 251 15.47 -0.38 -11.56
CA ASN A 251 16.67 -1.04 -12.05
C ASN A 251 17.74 -1.17 -10.95
N ASP A 252 17.48 -0.69 -9.74
CA ASP A 252 18.41 -0.74 -8.61
C ASP A 252 18.35 -2.10 -7.90
N TRP A 253 19.51 -2.70 -7.67
CA TRP A 253 19.64 -3.99 -7.00
C TRP A 253 19.43 -3.90 -5.48
N ASN A 254 19.86 -2.80 -4.84
CA ASN A 254 19.69 -2.59 -3.40
C ASN A 254 18.22 -2.40 -3.04
N LEU A 255 17.52 -1.51 -3.76
CA LEU A 255 16.09 -1.28 -3.56
C LEU A 255 15.29 -2.58 -3.79
N ASN A 256 15.67 -3.39 -4.78
CA ASN A 256 15.06 -4.69 -5.04
C ASN A 256 15.14 -5.64 -3.82
N ASN A 257 16.32 -5.75 -3.20
CA ASN A 257 16.51 -6.62 -2.04
C ASN A 257 15.75 -6.12 -0.80
N VAL A 258 15.84 -4.82 -0.51
CA VAL A 258 15.15 -4.23 0.65
C VAL A 258 13.63 -4.37 0.50
N ALA A 259 13.08 -4.08 -0.68
CA ALA A 259 11.66 -4.22 -0.96
C ALA A 259 11.16 -5.66 -0.82
N LYS A 260 11.91 -6.65 -1.34
CA LYS A 260 11.57 -8.07 -1.23
C LYS A 260 11.54 -8.54 0.23
N LEU A 261 12.49 -8.09 1.06
CA LEU A 261 12.52 -8.39 2.50
C LEU A 261 11.29 -7.82 3.24
N GLU A 262 10.80 -6.66 2.82
CA GLU A 262 9.62 -5.99 3.37
C GLU A 262 8.28 -6.54 2.84
N GLY A 263 8.33 -7.56 1.97
CA GLY A 263 7.17 -8.20 1.36
C GLY A 263 6.56 -7.42 0.19
N VAL A 264 7.31 -6.47 -0.39
CA VAL A 264 6.90 -5.71 -1.57
C VAL A 264 7.45 -6.38 -2.82
N SER A 265 6.59 -6.59 -3.81
CA SER A 265 6.98 -7.15 -5.09
C SER A 265 7.72 -6.13 -5.94
N VAL A 266 8.76 -6.59 -6.65
CA VAL A 266 9.62 -5.73 -7.46
C VAL A 266 9.69 -6.27 -8.89
N LEU A 267 9.43 -5.40 -9.86
CA LEU A 267 9.68 -5.62 -11.28
C LEU A 267 11.00 -4.96 -11.65
N ASN A 268 12.07 -5.75 -11.69
CA ASN A 268 13.39 -5.23 -12.05
C ASN A 268 13.64 -5.38 -13.56
N VAL A 269 13.90 -4.25 -14.22
CA VAL A 269 14.12 -4.23 -15.68
C VAL A 269 15.43 -4.91 -16.09
N ASN A 270 16.45 -4.92 -15.22
CA ASN A 270 17.67 -5.67 -15.47
C ASN A 270 17.42 -7.19 -15.37
N ASP A 271 16.60 -7.64 -14.42
CA ASP A 271 16.20 -9.05 -14.32
C ASP A 271 15.42 -9.48 -15.58
N LEU A 272 14.53 -8.62 -16.10
CA LEU A 272 13.83 -8.84 -17.37
C LEU A 272 14.82 -8.96 -18.55
N ALA A 273 15.79 -8.07 -18.63
CA ALA A 273 16.80 -8.12 -19.70
C ALA A 273 17.64 -9.42 -19.64
N VAL A 274 17.95 -9.92 -18.44
CA VAL A 274 18.64 -11.21 -18.26
C VAL A 274 17.76 -12.38 -18.69
N ALA A 275 16.47 -12.35 -18.34
CA ALA A 275 15.51 -13.39 -18.70
C ALA A 275 15.23 -13.46 -20.21
N MET A 276 15.39 -12.34 -20.91
CA MET A 276 15.22 -12.25 -22.37
C MET A 276 16.45 -12.70 -23.19
N ARG A 277 17.57 -13.06 -22.55
CA ARG A 277 18.75 -13.53 -23.28
C ARG A 277 18.44 -14.86 -23.99
N PRO A 278 18.84 -15.03 -25.27
CA PRO A 278 18.65 -16.27 -25.99
C PRO A 278 19.17 -17.47 -25.20
N ASN A 279 18.36 -18.52 -25.10
CA ASN A 279 18.77 -19.74 -24.45
C ASN A 279 19.47 -20.65 -25.46
N ILE A 280 20.79 -20.48 -25.60
CA ILE A 280 21.61 -21.33 -26.46
C ILE A 280 21.73 -22.70 -25.81
N LEU A 281 21.40 -23.77 -26.55
CA LEU A 281 21.53 -25.15 -26.10
C LEU A 281 22.77 -25.82 -26.71
N PRO A 282 23.39 -26.79 -26.02
CA PRO A 282 24.35 -27.69 -26.66
C PRO A 282 23.71 -28.35 -27.88
N GLN A 283 24.49 -28.53 -28.96
CA GLN A 283 24.06 -29.02 -30.27
C GLN A 283 23.16 -28.10 -31.09
N GLU A 284 22.99 -26.85 -30.67
CA GLU A 284 22.35 -25.83 -31.52
C GLU A 284 23.32 -25.35 -32.62
N ASN A 285 22.80 -25.13 -33.82
CA ASN A 285 23.55 -24.56 -34.93
C ASN A 285 23.47 -23.03 -34.86
N LEU A 286 24.61 -22.37 -34.98
CA LEU A 286 24.75 -20.93 -34.96
C LEU A 286 25.57 -20.47 -36.17
N THR A 287 25.19 -19.35 -36.77
CA THR A 287 25.99 -18.70 -37.80
C THR A 287 26.81 -17.58 -37.15
N ILE A 288 28.14 -17.67 -37.20
CA ILE A 288 29.05 -16.74 -36.51
C ILE A 288 30.09 -16.22 -37.50
N THR A 289 30.34 -14.91 -37.45
CA THR A 289 31.50 -14.32 -38.16
C THR A 289 32.73 -14.33 -37.25
N VAL A 290 33.83 -14.91 -37.72
CA VAL A 290 35.08 -14.96 -36.94
C VAL A 290 35.75 -13.60 -37.00
N ALA A 291 35.68 -12.86 -35.89
CA ALA A 291 36.19 -11.49 -35.83
C ALA A 291 37.69 -11.41 -35.50
N ARG A 292 38.21 -12.38 -34.75
CA ARG A 292 39.60 -12.36 -34.24
C ARG A 292 40.14 -13.76 -33.94
N GLU A 293 41.47 -13.88 -33.88
CA GLU A 293 42.12 -15.09 -33.39
C GLU A 293 41.82 -15.33 -31.91
N GLY A 294 41.63 -16.59 -31.53
CA GLY A 294 41.44 -17.02 -30.15
C GLY A 294 42.74 -17.18 -29.38
N ASN A 295 42.61 -17.39 -28.06
CA ASN A 295 43.79 -17.49 -27.17
C ASN A 295 44.57 -18.80 -27.35
N GLN A 296 43.93 -19.88 -27.82
CA GLN A 296 44.60 -21.16 -28.07
C GLN A 296 44.85 -21.38 -29.57
N ALA A 297 45.87 -22.17 -29.89
CA ALA A 297 46.24 -22.47 -31.26
C ALA A 297 45.05 -23.06 -32.05
N GLY A 298 44.73 -22.45 -33.19
CA GLY A 298 43.64 -22.88 -34.08
C GLY A 298 42.26 -22.29 -33.75
N GLN A 299 42.08 -21.63 -32.60
CA GLN A 299 40.78 -21.04 -32.26
C GLN A 299 40.51 -19.72 -33.00
N GLY A 300 39.24 -19.54 -33.40
CA GLY A 300 38.69 -18.25 -33.78
C GLY A 300 37.68 -17.77 -32.72
N VAL A 301 37.47 -16.46 -32.63
CA VAL A 301 36.47 -15.86 -31.73
C VAL A 301 35.55 -14.95 -32.53
N GLY A 302 34.25 -15.21 -32.41
CA GLY A 302 33.18 -14.34 -32.87
C GLY A 302 32.30 -13.88 -31.73
N TYR A 303 31.32 -13.06 -32.06
CA TYR A 303 30.33 -12.57 -31.11
C TYR A 303 28.94 -12.71 -31.70
N LEU A 304 27.98 -13.06 -30.84
CA LEU A 304 26.57 -12.96 -31.17
C LEU A 304 26.11 -11.49 -31.09
N GLU A 305 24.91 -11.22 -31.59
CA GLU A 305 24.31 -9.88 -31.57
C GLU A 305 24.15 -9.32 -30.15
N ASP A 306 23.99 -10.20 -29.15
CA ASP A 306 23.89 -9.83 -27.73
C ASP A 306 25.26 -9.62 -27.04
N GLY A 307 26.35 -9.75 -27.79
CA GLY A 307 27.73 -9.61 -27.29
C GLY A 307 28.31 -10.87 -26.64
N THR A 308 27.58 -12.00 -26.62
CA THR A 308 28.10 -13.28 -26.12
C THR A 308 29.28 -13.73 -26.97
N MET A 309 30.40 -14.06 -26.30
CA MET A 309 31.61 -14.50 -26.98
C MET A 309 31.50 -15.96 -27.39
N VAL A 310 31.69 -16.24 -28.69
CA VAL A 310 31.68 -17.59 -29.25
C VAL A 310 33.08 -17.96 -29.69
N VAL A 311 33.65 -18.99 -29.07
CA VAL A 311 34.96 -19.55 -29.38
C VAL A 311 34.76 -20.75 -30.31
N VAL A 312 35.29 -20.64 -31.53
CA VAL A 312 35.16 -21.65 -32.58
C VAL A 312 36.45 -22.44 -32.72
N GLU A 313 36.39 -23.75 -32.50
CA GLU A 313 37.50 -24.67 -32.79
C GLU A 313 37.84 -24.68 -34.28
N ASN A 314 39.12 -24.61 -34.62
CA ASN A 314 39.62 -24.44 -35.99
C ASN A 314 39.13 -23.17 -36.71
N GLY A 315 38.55 -22.21 -35.99
CA GLY A 315 38.06 -20.95 -36.56
C GLY A 315 39.16 -19.99 -37.03
N ARG A 316 40.43 -20.19 -36.62
CA ARG A 316 41.55 -19.32 -37.01
C ARG A 316 41.72 -19.21 -38.53
N ALA A 317 41.51 -20.33 -39.24
CA ALA A 317 41.68 -20.38 -40.69
C ALA A 317 40.63 -19.58 -41.47
N HIS A 318 39.54 -19.19 -40.81
CA HIS A 318 38.35 -18.58 -41.40
C HIS A 318 38.14 -17.14 -40.88
N LEU A 319 39.24 -16.43 -40.61
CA LEU A 319 39.19 -15.09 -40.02
C LEU A 319 38.55 -14.10 -41.00
N GLY A 320 37.50 -13.40 -40.55
CA GLY A 320 36.67 -12.52 -41.36
C GLY A 320 35.53 -13.23 -42.12
N GLU A 321 35.45 -14.56 -42.06
CA GLU A 321 34.40 -15.34 -42.72
C GLU A 321 33.22 -15.63 -41.76
N THR A 322 32.04 -15.79 -42.35
CA THR A 322 30.82 -16.21 -41.64
C THR A 322 30.67 -17.73 -41.79
N LEU A 323 30.63 -18.45 -40.67
CA LEU A 323 30.63 -19.90 -40.60
C LEU A 323 29.41 -20.43 -39.84
N ASP A 324 28.88 -21.56 -40.30
CA ASP A 324 27.91 -22.33 -39.54
C ASP A 324 28.64 -23.27 -38.56
N VAL A 325 28.33 -23.13 -37.28
CA VAL A 325 29.00 -23.81 -36.18
C VAL A 325 27.98 -24.47 -35.26
N VAL A 326 28.34 -25.62 -34.70
CA VAL A 326 27.54 -26.36 -33.73
C VAL A 326 28.08 -26.09 -32.33
N VAL A 327 27.21 -25.66 -31.42
CA VAL A 327 27.56 -25.43 -30.02
C VAL A 327 27.95 -26.74 -29.35
N THR A 328 29.16 -26.79 -28.79
CA THR A 328 29.67 -27.94 -28.05
C THR A 328 29.46 -27.77 -26.56
N GLN A 329 29.80 -26.60 -26.00
CA GLN A 329 29.77 -26.37 -24.58
C GLN A 329 29.47 -24.90 -24.25
N LEU A 330 28.76 -24.69 -23.14
CA LEU A 330 28.49 -23.37 -22.58
C LEU A 330 29.30 -23.24 -21.29
N ILE A 331 30.13 -22.20 -21.19
CA ILE A 331 30.90 -21.87 -19.99
C ILE A 331 30.47 -20.50 -19.48
N GLN A 332 30.03 -20.44 -18.23
CA GLN A 332 29.79 -19.17 -17.55
C GLN A 332 31.11 -18.69 -16.92
N THR A 333 31.52 -17.46 -17.23
CA THR A 333 32.69 -16.80 -16.64
C THR A 333 32.28 -15.57 -15.85
N GLU A 334 33.20 -15.00 -15.06
CA GLU A 334 32.98 -13.75 -14.31
C GLU A 334 32.65 -12.56 -15.22
N ARG A 335 33.09 -12.58 -16.48
CA ARG A 335 32.85 -11.51 -17.46
C ARG A 335 31.60 -11.74 -18.33
N GLY A 336 30.91 -12.86 -18.15
CA GLY A 336 29.74 -13.22 -18.94
C GLY A 336 29.77 -14.66 -19.43
N ARG A 337 28.85 -14.98 -20.35
CA ARG A 337 28.71 -16.31 -20.94
C ARG A 337 29.68 -16.45 -22.13
N MET A 338 30.35 -17.59 -22.20
CA MET A 338 31.20 -17.98 -23.31
C MET A 338 30.63 -19.26 -23.93
N VAL A 339 30.48 -19.28 -25.24
CA VAL A 339 29.98 -20.43 -26.00
C VAL A 339 31.15 -21.04 -26.74
N PHE A 340 31.36 -22.35 -26.61
CA PHE A 340 32.30 -23.10 -27.42
C PHE A 340 31.53 -23.78 -28.53
N ALA A 341 32.07 -23.70 -29.74
CA ALA A 341 31.46 -24.27 -30.92
C ALA A 341 32.53 -24.91 -31.82
N LYS A 342 32.10 -25.82 -32.68
CA LYS A 342 32.92 -26.45 -33.73
C LYS A 342 32.23 -26.26 -35.07
N LEU A 343 32.98 -26.29 -36.16
CA LEU A 343 32.41 -26.20 -37.51
C LEU A 343 31.35 -27.28 -37.74
N GLU A 344 30.23 -26.90 -38.35
CA GLU A 344 29.16 -27.83 -38.73
C GLU A 344 29.63 -28.71 -39.89
N ASN A 345 30.16 -29.88 -39.51
CA ASN A 345 30.80 -30.88 -40.36
C ASN A 345 32.16 -30.42 -40.93
N GLY A 346 33.14 -31.33 -40.89
CA GLY A 346 34.43 -31.15 -41.56
C GLY A 346 34.29 -31.12 -43.09
N ALA A 347 33.69 -30.07 -43.63
CA ALA A 347 33.63 -29.83 -45.06
C ALA A 347 35.04 -29.47 -45.55
N PRO A 348 35.61 -30.23 -46.51
CA PRO A 348 36.93 -29.94 -47.05
C PRO A 348 36.90 -28.57 -47.76
N PRO A 349 38.07 -27.89 -47.87
CA PRO A 349 38.14 -26.59 -48.53
C PRO A 349 37.56 -26.71 -49.95
N ARG A 350 36.63 -25.81 -50.29
CA ARG A 350 36.25 -25.59 -51.69
C ARG A 350 37.46 -24.99 -52.38
N GLY A 351 38.21 -25.85 -53.08
CA GLY A 351 39.33 -25.47 -53.93
C GLY A 351 38.90 -24.77 -55.20
#